data_AF-A0A2E9F668-F1
#
_entry.id   AF-A0A2E9F668-F1
#
_cell.length_a   1.000
_cell.length_b   1.000
_cell.length_c   1.000
_cell.angle_alpha   90.00
_cell.angle_beta   90.00
_cell.angle_gamma   90.00
#
_symmetry.space_group_name_H-M   'P 1'
#
loop_
_entity.id
_entity.type
_entity.pdbx_description
1 polymer ?
#
loop_
_entity_poly.entity_id
_entity_poly.type
_entity_poly.pdbx_seq_one_letter_code
_entity_poly.pdbx_strand_id
1 'polypeptide(L)' 'MERMIQATEYTRIDYTNIVCASSFEPQGYINSEVLIAAAVWVASTRLIDNIQIDPDNLTP' A
#
# COMPACT_ATOMS: atom_id res chain seq x y z
N MET A 1 8.40 0.69 -2.07
CA MET A 1 7.32 0.14 -2.90
C MET A 1 7.13 0.95 -4.19
N GLU A 2 6.74 2.24 -4.12
CA GLU A 2 6.47 3.05 -5.33
C GLU A 2 7.59 3.10 -6.36
N ARG A 3 8.84 3.33 -5.94
CA ARG A 3 10.00 3.34 -6.86
C ARG A 3 10.16 2.03 -7.63
N MET A 4 9.88 0.89 -7.00
CA MET A 4 9.96 -0.42 -7.65
C MET A 4 8.83 -0.59 -8.67
N ILE A 5 7.62 -0.17 -8.30
CA ILE A 5 6.46 -0.19 -9.21
C ILE A 5 6.79 0.67 -10.45
N GLN A 6 7.21 1.92 -10.25
CA GLN A 6 7.56 2.86 -11.33
C GLN A 6 8.73 2.39 -12.22
N ALA A 7 9.64 1.57 -11.69
CA ALA A 7 10.72 0.97 -12.46
C ALA A 7 10.28 -0.22 -13.32
N THR A 8 9.08 -0.74 -13.11
CA THR A 8 8.52 -1.85 -13.89
C THR A 8 7.84 -1.29 -15.14
N GLU A 9 8.14 -1.86 -16.31
CA GLU A 9 7.57 -1.41 -17.58
C GLU A 9 6.04 -1.48 -17.61
N TYR A 10 5.43 -0.54 -18.33
CA TYR A 10 3.98 -0.46 -18.54
C TYR A 10 3.14 -0.38 -17.25
N THR A 11 3.73 0.14 -16.17
CA THR A 11 3.02 0.37 -14.91
C THR A 11 2.49 1.79 -14.78
N ARG A 12 1.31 1.91 -14.15
CA ARG A 12 0.76 3.18 -13.69
C ARG A 12 0.11 2.97 -12.33
N ILE A 13 0.60 3.69 -11.31
CA ILE A 13 0.00 3.71 -9.98
C ILE A 13 -1.37 4.39 -10.07
N ASP A 14 -2.42 3.71 -9.59
CA ASP A 14 -3.75 4.27 -9.39
C ASP A 14 -3.83 4.95 -8.02
N TYR A 15 -3.45 4.20 -6.97
CA TYR A 15 -3.18 4.76 -5.65
C TYR A 15 -2.18 3.92 -4.86
N THR A 16 -1.56 4.57 -3.89
CA THR A 16 -0.76 3.99 -2.81
C THR A 16 -1.13 4.71 -1.52
N ASN A 17 -1.90 4.05 -0.66
CA ASN A 17 -2.43 4.66 0.56
C ASN A 17 -1.96 3.88 1.80
N ILE A 18 -1.72 4.61 2.89
CA ILE A 18 -1.54 4.05 4.22
C ILE A 18 -2.71 4.53 5.07
N VAL A 19 -3.49 3.59 5.58
CA VAL A 19 -4.72 3.86 6.33
C VAL A 19 -4.76 3.05 7.62
N CYS A 20 -5.56 3.47 8.60
CA CYS A 20 -5.84 2.64 9.76
C CYS A 20 -6.52 1.34 9.30
N ALA A 21 -6.06 0.20 9.83
CA ALA A 21 -6.54 -1.11 9.37
C ALA A 21 -8.04 -1.36 9.67
N SER A 22 -8.61 -0.70 10.68
CA SER A 22 -10.01 -0.88 11.08
C SER A 22 -10.97 0.15 10.46
N SER A 23 -10.53 1.40 10.28
CA SER A 23 -11.39 2.48 9.79
C SER A 23 -11.20 2.81 8.30
N PHE A 24 -10.09 2.40 7.69
CA PHE A 24 -9.67 2.82 6.35
C PHE A 24 -9.46 4.32 6.17
N GLU A 25 -9.42 5.07 7.27
CA GLU A 25 -9.14 6.51 7.24
C GLU A 25 -7.63 6.77 7.15
N PRO A 26 -7.20 7.80 6.39
CA PRO A 26 -5.79 8.21 6.34
C PRO A 26 -5.23 8.52 7.73
N GLN A 27 -3.97 8.17 7.95
CA GLN A 27 -3.26 8.44 9.21
C GLN A 27 -2.10 9.41 8.96
N GLY A 28 -1.97 10.43 9.81
CA GLY A 28 -0.83 11.35 9.76
C GLY A 28 0.45 10.78 10.37
N TYR A 29 0.30 9.78 11.26
CA TYR A 29 1.39 9.07 11.93
C TYR A 29 1.00 7.59 12.10
N ILE A 30 1.97 6.68 12.00
CA ILE A 30 1.76 5.25 12.23
C ILE A 30 2.04 4.96 13.70
N ASN A 31 0.98 4.76 14.49
CA ASN A 31 1.04 4.48 15.93
C ASN A 31 0.23 3.24 16.34
N SER A 32 -0.33 2.55 15.36
CA SER A 32 -1.23 1.41 15.50
C SER A 32 -1.21 0.63 14.18
N GLU A 33 -1.94 -0.48 14.14
CA GLU A 33 -2.06 -1.31 12.96
C GLU A 33 -2.57 -0.53 11.74
N VAL A 34 -1.84 -0.64 10.65
CA VAL A 34 -2.13 0.04 9.38
C VAL A 34 -2.25 -0.95 8.24
N LEU A 35 -3.00 -0.54 7.22
CA LEU A 35 -3.05 -1.20 5.93
C LEU A 35 -2.34 -0.33 4.88
N ILE A 36 -1.31 -0.88 4.25
CA ILE A 36 -0.71 -0.31 3.04
C ILE A 36 -1.47 -0.91 1.85
N ALA A 37 -2.28 -0.11 1.16
CA ALA A 37 -3.05 -0.55 0.01
C ALA A 37 -2.47 0.05 -1.28
N ALA A 38 -2.31 -0.79 -2.31
CA ALA A 38 -1.85 -0.37 -3.62
C ALA A 38 -2.79 -0.89 -4.71
N ALA A 39 -3.13 -0.01 -5.66
CA ALA A 39 -3.72 -0.41 -6.93
C ALA A 39 -2.82 0.07 -8.06
N VAL A 40 -2.49 -0.83 -8.98
CA VAL A 40 -1.54 -0.59 -10.06
C VAL A 40 -2.11 -1.15 -11.35
N TRP A 41 -2.06 -0.36 -12.41
CA TRP A 41 -2.27 -0.86 -13.75
C TRP A 41 -0.96 -1.44 -14.29
N VAL A 42 -1.01 -2.68 -14.79
CA VAL A 42 0.06 -3.31 -15.58
C VAL A 42 -0.51 -3.55 -16.97
N ALA A 43 -0.06 -2.77 -17.95
CA ALA A 43 -0.69 -2.68 -19.27
C ALA A 43 -2.20 -2.42 -19.16
N SER A 44 -3.05 -3.38 -19.56
CA SER A 44 -4.51 -3.28 -19.53
C SER A 44 -5.15 -3.92 -18.29
N THR A 45 -4.36 -4.50 -17.39
CA THR A 45 -4.86 -5.20 -16.20
C THR A 45 -4.66 -4.35 -14.95
N ARG A 46 -5.71 -4.21 -14.14
CA ARG A 46 -5.65 -3.55 -12.83
C ARG A 46 -5.45 -4.59 -11.74
N LEU A 47 -4.32 -4.52 -11.06
CA LEU A 47 -3.98 -5.34 -9.90
C LEU A 47 -4.21 -4.53 -8.63
N ILE A 48 -4.70 -5.19 -7.58
CA ILE A 48 -4.85 -4.63 -6.25
C ILE A 48 -4.15 -5.59 -5.30
N ASP A 49 -3.40 -5.03 -4.36
CA ASP A 49 -2.83 -5.78 -3.26
C ASP A 49 -2.74 -4.89 -2.02
N ASN A 50 -2.66 -5.51 -0.85
CA ASN A 50 -2.57 -4.83 0.42
C ASN A 50 -1.71 -5.62 1.41
N ILE A 51 -0.97 -4.89 2.24
CA ILE A 51 -0.18 -5.45 3.33
C ILE A 51 -0.63 -4.80 4.63
N GLN A 52 -1.04 -5.63 5.58
CA GLN A 52 -1.35 -5.21 6.94
C GLN A 52 -0.06 -5.25 7.76
N ILE A 53 0.21 -4.17 8.48
CA ILE A 53 1.38 -4.02 9.33
C ILE A 53 0.91 -3.66 10.73
N ASP A 54 1.24 -4.51 11.68
CA ASP A 54 1.15 -4.19 13.10
C ASP A 54 2.53 -3.74 13.59
N PRO A 55 2.71 -2.45 13.92
CA PRO A 55 4.00 -1.94 14.38
C PRO A 55 4.48 -2.59 15.69
N ASP A 56 3.57 -3.10 16.52
CA ASP A 56 3.92 -3.75 17.80
C ASP A 56 4.39 -5.19 17.60
N ASN A 57 4.12 -5.79 16.44
CA ASN A 57 4.48 -7.16 16.07
C ASN A 57 5.46 -7.22 14.88
N LEU A 58 6.29 -6.18 14.71
CA LEU A 58 7.39 -6.21 13.75
C LEU A 58 8.50 -7.14 14.27
N THR A 59 8.53 -8.40 13.79
CA THR A 59 9.68 -9.28 13.99
C THR A 59 10.91 -8.68 13.29
N PRO A 60 12.08 -8.58 13.96
CA PRO A 60 13.34 -8.17 13.34
C PRO A 60 13.78 -9.10 12.19
#